data_AF-A0A7S4E115-F1
#
_entry.id   AF-A0A7S4E115-F1
#
_cell.length_a   1.000
_cell.length_b   1.000
_cell.length_c   1.000
_cell.angle_alpha   90.00
_cell.angle_beta   90.00
_cell.angle_gamma   90.00
#
_symmetry.space_group_name_H-M   'P 1'
#
loop_
_entity.id
_entity.type
_entity.pdbx_description
1 polymer ?
#
loop_
_entity_poly.entity_id
_entity_poly.type
_entity_poly.pdbx_seq_one_letter_code
_entity_poly.pdbx_strand_id
1 'polypeptide(L)'
;PKELNPDNPLGASGKLALHYGHLLRLLRRGSGLRDTRERERSTRAASPAQAAGGGTRGPVAPARVRGVMAAKYPQFASYQQQDAQEFLSLLMDGLHEDLNR
;
A
#
# COMPACT_ATOMS: atom_id res chain seq x y z
N PRO A 1 -8.56 6.69 -8.07
CA PRO A 1 -10.00 6.55 -7.75
C PRO A 1 -10.87 6.13 -8.94
N LYS A 2 -10.47 6.43 -10.19
CA LYS A 2 -11.30 6.24 -11.39
C LYS A 2 -11.53 4.77 -11.78
N GLU A 3 -10.76 3.81 -11.25
CA GLU A 3 -10.80 2.39 -11.66
C GLU A 3 -11.42 1.45 -10.61
N LEU A 4 -11.77 1.95 -9.43
CA LEU A 4 -12.39 1.12 -8.39
C LEU A 4 -13.84 0.79 -8.78
N ASN A 5 -14.24 -0.47 -8.63
CA ASN A 5 -15.62 -0.91 -8.67
C ASN A 5 -16.09 -1.35 -7.27
N PRO A 6 -16.56 -0.42 -6.41
CA PRO A 6 -16.99 -0.76 -5.07
C PRO A 6 -18.28 -1.59 -5.03
N ASP A 7 -19.03 -1.60 -6.13
CA ASP A 7 -20.34 -2.25 -6.24
C ASP A 7 -20.24 -3.73 -6.65
N ASN A 8 -19.05 -4.20 -7.05
CA ASN A 8 -18.85 -5.61 -7.35
C ASN A 8 -18.97 -6.46 -6.06
N PRO A 9 -19.99 -7.33 -5.94
CA PRO A 9 -20.20 -8.15 -4.75
C PRO A 9 -19.11 -9.21 -4.54
N LEU A 10 -18.34 -9.54 -5.59
CA LEU A 10 -17.20 -10.45 -5.51
C LEU A 10 -15.91 -9.73 -5.08
N GLY A 11 -15.92 -8.39 -5.06
CA GLY A 11 -14.82 -7.55 -4.61
C GLY A 11 -14.69 -7.45 -3.08
N ALA A 12 -13.73 -6.66 -2.63
CA ALA A 12 -13.56 -6.21 -1.25
C ALA A 12 -14.06 -4.76 -1.09
N SER A 13 -15.11 -4.37 -1.83
CA SER A 13 -15.63 -3.00 -1.92
C SER A 13 -14.57 -1.97 -2.33
N GLY A 14 -13.59 -2.37 -3.16
CA GLY A 14 -12.47 -1.52 -3.56
C GLY A 14 -11.40 -1.32 -2.46
N LYS A 15 -11.58 -1.89 -1.26
CA LYS A 15 -10.67 -1.68 -0.13
C LYS A 15 -9.34 -2.38 -0.35
N LEU A 16 -9.30 -3.53 -1.02
CA LEU A 16 -8.06 -4.26 -1.24
C LEU A 16 -7.18 -3.47 -2.21
N ALA A 17 -7.73 -3.05 -3.35
CA ALA A 17 -7.03 -2.23 -4.33
C ALA A 17 -6.58 -0.88 -3.74
N LEU A 18 -7.42 -0.22 -2.94
CA LEU A 18 -7.09 1.05 -2.27
C LEU A 18 -5.87 0.91 -1.35
N HIS A 19 -5.88 -0.09 -0.46
CA HIS A 19 -4.82 -0.28 0.54
C HIS A 19 -3.55 -0.84 -0.08
N TYR A 20 -3.66 -1.71 -1.08
CA TYR A 20 -2.52 -2.23 -1.82
C TYR A 20 -1.81 -1.10 -2.58
N GLY A 21 -2.55 -0.22 -3.27
CA GLY A 21 -1.96 0.95 -3.92
C GLY A 21 -1.29 1.92 -2.94
N HIS A 22 -1.83 2.08 -1.72
CA HIS A 22 -1.18 2.86 -0.66
C HIS A 22 0.15 2.21 -0.21
N LEU A 23 0.15 0.89 0.00
CA LEU A 23 1.36 0.14 0.36
C LEU A 23 2.46 0.29 -0.72
N LEU A 24 2.11 0.16 -2.01
CA LEU A 24 3.06 0.35 -3.11
C LEU A 24 3.66 1.75 -3.13
N ARG A 25 2.87 2.79 -2.83
CA ARG A 25 3.39 4.17 -2.72
C ARG A 25 4.37 4.32 -1.57
N LEU A 26 4.10 3.69 -0.43
CA LEU A 26 5.02 3.70 0.73
C LEU A 26 6.33 2.98 0.39
N LEU A 27 6.26 1.80 -0.23
CA LEU A 27 7.44 1.04 -0.65
C LEU A 27 8.26 1.80 -1.71
N ARG A 28 7.59 2.44 -2.67
CA ARG A 28 8.26 3.15 -3.77
C ARG A 28 8.90 4.47 -3.32
N ARG A 29 8.25 5.24 -2.44
CA ARG A 29 8.75 6.54 -1.97
C ARG A 29 9.69 6.45 -0.77
N GLY A 30 9.77 5.28 -0.13
CA GLY A 30 10.45 5.09 1.15
C GLY A 30 9.57 5.55 2.32
N SER A 31 9.72 4.88 3.46
CA SER A 31 9.05 5.22 4.71
C SER A 31 9.48 6.62 5.14
N GLY A 32 8.72 7.62 4.73
CA GLY A 32 8.91 8.99 5.13
C GLY A 32 8.56 9.18 6.61
N LEU A 33 9.40 8.68 7.52
CA LEU A 33 9.72 9.47 8.71
C LEU A 33 10.55 10.66 8.24
N ARG A 34 9.90 11.62 7.57
CA ARG A 34 10.41 12.98 7.56
C ARG A 34 9.99 13.56 8.90
N ASP A 35 10.94 13.46 9.81
CA ASP A 35 10.93 14.12 11.10
C ASP A 35 10.60 15.61 10.91
N THR A 36 9.77 16.13 11.81
CA THR A 36 9.03 17.39 11.72
C THR A 36 9.90 18.65 11.88
N ARG A 37 11.12 18.69 11.35
CA ARG A 37 12.07 19.81 11.55
C ARG A 37 12.46 20.62 10.32
N GLU A 38 11.85 20.40 9.16
CA GLU A 38 12.15 21.18 7.94
C GLU A 38 11.16 22.32 7.69
N ARG A 39 10.51 22.84 8.74
CA ARG A 39 9.69 24.06 8.66
C ARG A 39 10.39 25.30 9.22
N GLU A 40 11.59 25.18 9.77
CA GLU A 40 12.22 26.27 10.52
C GLU A 40 13.71 26.47 10.19
N ARG A 41 14.08 26.58 8.92
CA ARG A 41 15.30 27.34 8.56
C ARG A 41 15.30 27.79 7.11
N SER A 42 14.80 29.00 6.93
CA SER A 42 15.52 30.08 6.25
C SER A 42 16.08 29.87 4.82
N THR A 43 15.68 30.84 3.99
CA THR A 43 16.51 31.57 3.02
C THR A 43 16.86 30.92 1.67
N ARG A 44 16.12 31.40 0.66
CA ARG A 44 16.60 32.01 -0.59
C ARG A 44 17.73 31.29 -1.35
N ALA A 45 17.35 30.86 -2.57
CA ALA A 45 18.18 30.63 -3.75
C ALA A 45 19.19 29.48 -3.69
N ALA A 46 18.80 28.32 -4.21
CA ALA A 46 19.72 27.35 -4.82
C ALA A 46 18.99 26.55 -5.91
N SER A 47 19.67 26.36 -7.04
CA SER A 47 19.26 25.71 -8.30
C SER A 47 18.52 24.36 -8.18
N PRO A 48 17.72 23.93 -9.18
CA PRO A 48 16.98 22.67 -9.15
C PRO A 48 17.85 21.47 -9.58
N ALA A 49 19.11 21.42 -9.18
CA ALA A 49 20.00 20.30 -9.44
C ALA A 49 20.51 19.77 -8.10
N GLN A 50 19.99 18.60 -7.69
CA GLN A 50 20.28 17.84 -6.45
C GLN A 50 19.22 17.99 -5.34
N ALA A 51 18.07 17.34 -5.50
CA ALA A 51 17.20 17.03 -4.36
C ALA A 51 16.33 15.80 -4.65
N ALA A 52 16.90 14.60 -4.50
CA ALA A 52 16.11 13.43 -4.14
C ALA A 52 17.02 12.47 -3.37
N GLY A 53 17.33 12.89 -2.13
CA GLY A 53 18.08 12.11 -1.17
C GLY A 53 17.54 10.69 -1.07
N GLY A 54 18.45 9.72 -1.10
CA GLY A 54 18.19 8.35 -0.72
C GLY A 54 17.73 8.30 0.73
N GLY A 55 16.44 8.53 0.96
CA GLY A 55 15.81 8.23 2.24
C GLY A 55 15.98 6.73 2.45
N THR A 56 16.61 6.36 3.57
CA THR A 56 16.76 4.97 3.98
C THR A 56 15.37 4.32 3.96
N ARG A 57 15.14 3.40 3.02
CA ARG A 57 13.88 2.64 2.91
C ARG A 57 13.78 1.69 4.09
N GLY A 58 13.19 2.15 5.19
CA GLY A 58 12.89 1.31 6.34
C GLY A 58 11.77 0.31 6.03
N PRO A 59 11.63 -0.75 6.85
CA PRO A 59 10.55 -1.72 6.70
C PRO A 59 9.19 -1.03 6.81
N VAL A 60 8.23 -1.46 5.98
CA VAL A 60 6.84 -0.96 5.99
C VAL A 60 5.92 -2.13 6.32
N ALA A 61 5.15 -2.01 7.39
CA ALA A 61 4.19 -3.04 7.78
C ALA A 61 2.90 -2.96 6.93
N PRO A 62 2.48 -4.05 6.26
CA PRO A 62 1.29 -4.06 5.39
C PRO A 62 -0.02 -4.31 6.16
N ALA A 63 -0.17 -3.75 7.38
CA ALA A 63 -1.26 -4.08 8.30
C ALA A 63 -2.67 -3.92 7.71
N ARG A 64 -2.87 -2.87 6.89
CA ARG A 64 -4.18 -2.63 6.25
C ARG A 64 -4.50 -3.65 5.16
N VAL A 65 -3.51 -4.04 4.35
CA VAL A 65 -3.69 -5.08 3.32
C VAL A 65 -3.97 -6.42 3.99
N ARG A 66 -3.20 -6.78 5.04
CA ARG A 66 -3.45 -7.98 5.84
C ARG A 66 -4.88 -8.00 6.40
N GLY A 67 -5.35 -6.88 6.97
CA GLY A 67 -6.68 -6.79 7.56
C GLY A 67 -7.80 -7.05 6.53
N VAL A 68 -7.68 -6.50 5.33
CA VAL A 68 -8.66 -6.75 4.25
C VAL A 68 -8.60 -8.20 3.75
N MET A 69 -7.40 -8.74 3.57
CA MET A 69 -7.23 -10.15 3.17
C MET A 69 -7.82 -11.11 4.20
N ALA A 70 -7.57 -10.89 5.49
CA ALA A 70 -8.11 -11.70 6.58
C ALA A 70 -9.64 -11.61 6.71
N ALA A 71 -10.22 -10.44 6.40
CA ALA A 71 -11.67 -10.26 6.43
C ALA A 71 -12.37 -10.99 5.27
N LYS A 72 -11.73 -11.05 4.10
CA LYS A 72 -12.28 -11.72 2.90
C LYS A 72 -11.99 -13.22 2.87
N TYR A 73 -10.80 -13.62 3.32
CA TYR A 73 -10.29 -14.98 3.28
C TYR A 73 -9.87 -15.39 4.70
N PRO A 74 -10.76 -16.06 5.46
CA PRO A 74 -10.54 -16.36 6.88
C PRO A 74 -9.27 -17.17 7.17
N GLN A 75 -8.72 -17.92 6.20
CA GLN A 75 -7.44 -18.63 6.38
C GLN A 75 -6.28 -17.69 6.72
N PHE A 76 -6.34 -16.44 6.25
CA PHE A 76 -5.32 -15.42 6.52
C PHE A 76 -5.55 -14.61 7.81
N ALA A 77 -6.61 -14.91 8.57
CA ALA A 77 -6.86 -14.26 9.86
C ALA A 77 -5.90 -14.74 10.97
N SER A 78 -5.36 -15.95 10.82
CA SER A 78 -4.38 -16.51 11.76
C SER A 78 -2.98 -15.89 11.60
N TYR A 79 -2.05 -16.37 12.41
CA TYR A 79 -0.60 -16.08 12.30
C TYR A 79 0.21 -17.33 11.92
N GLN A 80 -0.46 -18.39 11.46
CA GLN A 80 0.22 -19.60 10.97
C GLN A 80 0.90 -19.33 9.63
N GLN A 81 1.91 -20.11 9.29
CA GLN A 81 2.51 -20.07 7.96
C GLN A 81 1.46 -20.44 6.90
N GLN A 82 1.51 -19.77 5.76
CA GLN A 82 0.58 -19.92 4.65
C GLN A 82 1.35 -20.16 3.37
N ASP A 83 0.72 -20.80 2.41
CA ASP A 83 1.28 -20.95 1.07
C ASP A 83 1.30 -19.59 0.35
N ALA A 84 2.48 -19.18 -0.12
CA ALA A 84 2.64 -17.92 -0.83
C ALA A 84 1.92 -17.90 -2.19
N GLN A 85 1.79 -19.06 -2.85
CA GLN A 85 1.11 -19.20 -4.13
C GLN A 85 -0.41 -19.07 -3.96
N GLU A 86 -0.97 -19.66 -2.90
CA GLU A 86 -2.39 -19.47 -2.56
C GLU A 86 -2.67 -17.99 -2.27
N PHE A 87 -1.85 -17.36 -1.42
CA PHE A 87 -1.99 -15.95 -1.10
C PHE A 87 -1.93 -15.05 -2.34
N LEU A 88 -0.96 -15.29 -3.23
CA LEU A 88 -0.80 -14.49 -4.45
C LEU A 88 -2.01 -14.65 -5.37
N SER A 89 -2.52 -15.86 -5.54
CA SER A 89 -3.68 -16.13 -6.39
C SER A 89 -4.91 -15.38 -5.87
N LEU A 90 -5.21 -15.49 -4.57
CA LEU A 90 -6.33 -14.80 -3.93
C LEU A 90 -6.17 -13.27 -3.92
N LEU A 91 -4.93 -12.77 -3.79
CA LEU A 91 -4.65 -11.35 -3.90
C LEU A 91 -4.93 -10.84 -5.32
N MET A 92 -4.50 -11.58 -6.35
CA MET A 92 -4.73 -11.20 -7.74
C MET A 92 -6.21 -11.22 -8.09
N ASP A 93 -6.94 -12.26 -7.69
CA ASP A 93 -8.39 -12.34 -7.88
C ASP A 93 -9.08 -11.19 -7.15
N GLY A 94 -8.74 -10.95 -5.88
CA GLY A 94 -9.33 -9.86 -5.10
C GLY A 94 -9.06 -8.47 -5.70
N LEU A 95 -7.87 -8.25 -6.28
CA LEU A 95 -7.53 -7.01 -6.97
C LEU A 95 -8.26 -6.90 -8.32
N HIS A 96 -8.40 -8.00 -9.05
CA HIS A 96 -9.17 -8.05 -10.27
C HIS A 96 -10.63 -7.66 -9.98
N GLU A 97 -11.27 -8.31 -9.01
CA GLU A 97 -12.67 -8.01 -8.65
C GLU A 97 -12.87 -6.56 -8.17
N ASP A 98 -11.92 -6.00 -7.41
CA ASP A 98 -11.98 -4.59 -6.96
C ASP A 98 -11.84 -3.56 -8.09
N LEU A 99 -11.30 -3.96 -9.25
CA LEU A 99 -11.02 -3.09 -10.40
C LEU A 99 -11.85 -3.45 -11.65
N ASN A 100 -12.49 -4.61 -11.66
CA ASN A 100 -13.32 -5.11 -12.74
C ASN A 100 -14.64 -4.33 -12.78
N ARG A 101 -15.06 -3.85 -13.95
CA ARG A 101 -16.26 -3.01 -14.15
C ARG A 101 -17.35 -3.78 -14.88
#